data_AF-A0A2E0HX80-F1
#
_entry.id   AF-A0A2E0HX80-F1
#
_cell.length_a   1.000
_cell.length_b   1.000
_cell.length_c   1.000
_cell.angle_alpha   90.00
_cell.angle_beta   90.00
_cell.angle_gamma   90.00
#
_symmetry.space_group_name_H-M   'P 1'
#
loop_
_entity.id
_entity.type
_entity.pdbx_description
1 polymer ?
#
loop_
_entity_poly.entity_id
_entity_poly.type
_entity_poly.pdbx_seq_one_letter_code
_entity_poly.pdbx_strand_id
1 'polypeptide(L)'
;MITPKYLIDNAEKHSDKIALSYKNSSDEWISQTWSEFYNSVQSISKSLIASGIEKNDKVSIYSYNRREWVECYAATQLINSAAVGVYHTCSSSEVEWIVNNSDSKIIFVGNNPGDNGEKDKMPVHRLNHILDKLSAVETVVLLDGIEKIDGDKIITWEEFIDKGKSIELDNVMSRMETINDDDTASIIYTSGTTGNPKGVELTYKNFEFELDCLISFLKYDQGDKFISWLPGAHVFGQALDNHYWIRTAMHMYIADNPLNTVDIAKELQPRLFISVPRIYEKVFSNLKSAIESKAILKIGLKIPGLKNVFKKKLQTAAGFGNLKFAISGAAPINPEILSFFQSLDIPLYEGWGLTETTAGATLNYWNENNKIGSVGKVFPNTDIKVAEDGELLLRGANIMKGYYKNPEATSQDIVDGWFHTGDVGKVDDDGFVFITGRKKEIYVSSSGKNIAPLVIEETMKSIPLVSQCFLVGDRRKYCSALFTLDVSVILRDKINVDIAKIPKDPAQQIKMLEEHSHNLSDFTGDNEVFSEIEKEVNKLNNEFSNPEQIKKFSILPRDFTIDDGELTPTLKIRRKQINENWASEIESMYSE
;
A
#
# COMPACT_ATOMS: atom_id res chain seq x y z
N MET A 1 -16.25 19.99 -2.67
CA MET A 1 -17.46 19.37 -3.27
C MET A 1 -17.24 17.89 -3.10
N ILE A 2 -18.08 17.17 -2.36
CA ILE A 2 -17.82 15.76 -2.07
C ILE A 2 -17.69 14.89 -3.34
N THR A 3 -16.93 13.80 -3.24
CA THR A 3 -16.68 12.84 -4.34
C THR A 3 -17.94 12.40 -5.11
N PRO A 4 -19.09 12.08 -4.48
CA PRO A 4 -20.31 11.74 -5.22
C PRO A 4 -20.76 12.82 -6.21
N LYS A 5 -20.60 14.10 -5.86
CA LYS A 5 -20.96 15.23 -6.74
C LYS A 5 -19.98 15.36 -7.90
N TYR A 6 -18.67 15.17 -7.67
CA TYR A 6 -17.68 15.12 -8.74
C TYR A 6 -17.93 13.95 -9.71
N LEU A 7 -18.39 12.80 -9.20
CA LEU A 7 -18.74 11.66 -10.06
C LEU A 7 -19.90 12.01 -11.01
N ILE A 8 -20.95 12.66 -10.52
CA ILE A 8 -22.08 13.11 -11.35
C ILE A 8 -21.60 14.14 -12.38
N ASP A 9 -20.85 15.15 -11.93
CA ASP A 9 -20.28 16.18 -12.80
C ASP A 9 -19.44 15.56 -13.94
N ASN A 10 -18.63 14.54 -13.65
CA ASN A 10 -17.83 13.85 -14.66
C ASN A 10 -18.70 13.01 -15.61
N ALA A 11 -19.73 12.33 -15.10
CA ALA A 11 -20.66 11.58 -15.92
C ALA A 11 -21.40 12.48 -16.93
N GLU A 12 -21.64 13.75 -16.58
CA GLU A 12 -22.24 14.74 -17.47
C GLU A 12 -21.21 15.39 -18.42
N LYS A 13 -20.10 15.91 -17.88
CA LYS A 13 -19.10 16.69 -18.64
C LYS A 13 -18.18 15.83 -19.49
N HIS A 14 -17.95 14.58 -19.09
CA HIS A 14 -17.00 13.64 -19.68
C HIS A 14 -17.65 12.29 -20.00
N SER A 15 -18.96 12.28 -20.26
CA SER A 15 -19.78 11.07 -20.49
C SER A 15 -19.12 10.03 -21.40
N ASP A 16 -18.55 10.46 -22.55
CA ASP A 16 -17.96 9.60 -23.57
C ASP A 16 -16.48 9.29 -23.33
N LYS A 17 -15.86 9.89 -22.30
CA LYS A 17 -14.45 9.70 -21.98
C LYS A 17 -14.27 8.50 -21.08
N ILE A 18 -13.15 7.80 -21.26
CA ILE A 18 -12.81 6.62 -20.45
C ILE A 18 -12.52 7.06 -19.01
N ALA A 19 -13.19 6.41 -18.07
CA ALA A 19 -13.01 6.58 -16.64
C ALA A 19 -12.02 5.54 -16.11
N LEU A 20 -12.30 4.26 -16.35
CA LEU A 20 -11.46 3.18 -15.87
C LEU A 20 -11.26 2.09 -16.93
N SER A 21 -10.13 1.38 -16.83
CA SER A 21 -9.82 0.18 -17.59
C SER A 21 -9.32 -0.94 -16.68
N TYR A 22 -9.67 -2.17 -17.04
CA TYR A 22 -9.29 -3.40 -16.34
C TYR A 22 -9.11 -4.53 -17.36
N LYS A 23 -8.36 -5.58 -16.99
CA LYS A 23 -8.15 -6.73 -17.86
C LYS A 23 -9.28 -7.75 -17.71
N ASN A 24 -9.75 -8.32 -18.82
CA ASN A 24 -10.65 -9.47 -18.82
C ASN A 24 -9.87 -10.79 -18.62
N SER A 25 -10.57 -11.92 -18.61
CA SER A 25 -9.96 -13.25 -18.49
C SER A 25 -9.02 -13.64 -19.63
N SER A 26 -9.07 -12.92 -20.75
CA SER A 26 -8.21 -13.10 -21.93
C SER A 26 -7.00 -12.15 -21.93
N ASP A 27 -6.75 -11.45 -20.80
CA ASP A 27 -5.67 -10.46 -20.63
C ASP A 27 -5.83 -9.18 -21.48
N GLU A 28 -7.04 -8.89 -21.98
CA GLU A 28 -7.33 -7.72 -22.81
C GLU A 28 -7.91 -6.58 -21.98
N TRP A 29 -7.47 -5.33 -22.25
CA TRP A 29 -8.03 -4.14 -21.62
C TRP A 29 -9.47 -3.87 -22.07
N ILE A 30 -10.39 -3.97 -21.12
CA ILE A 30 -11.76 -3.47 -21.23
C ILE A 30 -11.83 -2.11 -20.55
N SER A 31 -12.60 -1.19 -21.12
CA SER A 31 -12.73 0.18 -20.64
C SER A 31 -14.19 0.53 -20.39
N GLN A 32 -14.44 1.32 -19.36
CA GLN A 32 -15.73 1.95 -19.09
C GLN A 32 -15.61 3.46 -19.22
N THR A 33 -16.59 4.09 -19.86
CA THR A 33 -16.71 5.55 -19.85
C THR A 33 -17.19 6.08 -18.50
N TRP A 34 -17.10 7.40 -18.27
CA TRP A 34 -17.65 8.02 -17.06
C TRP A 34 -19.16 7.78 -16.91
N SER A 35 -19.92 7.81 -18.01
CA SER A 35 -21.35 7.49 -17.93
C SER A 35 -21.61 6.01 -17.62
N GLU A 36 -20.82 5.09 -18.18
CA GLU A 36 -20.95 3.66 -17.89
C GLU A 36 -20.60 3.34 -16.43
N PHE A 37 -19.50 3.92 -15.94
CA PHE A 37 -19.10 3.80 -14.53
C PHE A 37 -20.18 4.35 -13.59
N TYR A 38 -20.73 5.55 -13.88
CA TYR A 38 -21.79 6.12 -13.07
C TYR A 38 -23.08 5.29 -13.11
N ASN A 39 -23.45 4.73 -14.26
CA ASN A 39 -24.61 3.82 -14.37
C ASN A 39 -24.44 2.54 -13.54
N SER A 40 -23.23 1.97 -13.49
CA SER A 40 -22.92 0.86 -12.57
C SER A 40 -23.11 1.27 -11.11
N VAL A 41 -22.54 2.42 -10.72
CA VAL A 41 -22.65 2.95 -9.35
C VAL A 41 -24.11 3.20 -8.97
N GLN A 42 -24.93 3.74 -9.87
CA GLN A 42 -26.38 3.91 -9.65
C GLN A 42 -27.10 2.57 -9.45
N SER A 43 -26.78 1.57 -10.27
CA SER A 43 -27.40 0.24 -10.18
C SER A 43 -27.07 -0.44 -8.85
N ILE A 44 -25.80 -0.38 -8.43
CA ILE A 44 -25.36 -0.91 -7.13
C ILE A 44 -26.01 -0.13 -5.98
N SER A 45 -26.08 1.21 -6.08
CA SER A 45 -26.72 2.06 -5.06
C SER A 45 -28.19 1.69 -4.86
N LYS A 46 -28.92 1.47 -5.95
CA LYS A 46 -30.31 0.98 -5.93
C LYS A 46 -30.42 -0.39 -5.27
N SER A 47 -29.51 -1.31 -5.57
CA SER A 47 -29.49 -2.64 -4.96
C SER A 47 -29.13 -2.63 -3.48
N LEU A 48 -28.26 -1.73 -3.03
CA LEU A 48 -27.97 -1.51 -1.61
C LEU A 48 -29.22 -1.00 -0.87
N ILE A 49 -29.94 -0.02 -1.43
CA ILE A 49 -31.22 0.47 -0.88
C ILE A 49 -32.26 -0.66 -0.82
N ALA A 50 -32.43 -1.42 -1.90
CA ALA A 50 -33.35 -2.55 -1.95
C ALA A 50 -32.98 -3.66 -0.95
N SER A 51 -31.70 -3.74 -0.58
CA SER A 51 -31.19 -4.68 0.42
C SER A 51 -31.22 -4.11 1.86
N GLY A 52 -31.89 -2.97 2.08
CA GLY A 52 -32.13 -2.42 3.42
C GLY A 52 -30.95 -1.68 4.04
N ILE A 53 -29.92 -1.35 3.26
CA ILE A 53 -28.85 -0.46 3.73
C ILE A 53 -29.43 0.94 3.92
N GLU A 54 -29.21 1.53 5.09
CA GLU A 54 -29.61 2.89 5.46
C GLU A 54 -28.41 3.82 5.63
N LYS A 55 -28.68 5.10 5.92
CA LYS A 55 -27.63 6.06 6.27
C LYS A 55 -26.78 5.53 7.44
N ASN A 56 -25.46 5.67 7.37
CA ASN A 56 -24.47 5.21 8.37
C ASN A 56 -24.39 3.68 8.60
N ASP A 57 -25.11 2.87 7.83
CA ASP A 57 -24.87 1.43 7.80
C ASP A 57 -23.53 1.12 7.14
N LYS A 58 -22.94 -0.03 7.48
CA LYS A 58 -21.61 -0.42 7.01
C LYS A 58 -21.75 -1.53 5.98
N VAL A 59 -20.94 -1.39 4.93
CA VAL A 59 -20.86 -2.37 3.86
C VAL A 59 -19.39 -2.78 3.75
N SER A 60 -19.12 -4.05 4.08
CA SER A 60 -17.78 -4.59 3.91
C SER A 60 -17.55 -4.98 2.47
N ILE A 61 -16.34 -4.71 2.00
CA ILE A 61 -15.85 -5.19 0.73
C ILE A 61 -14.62 -6.04 1.08
N TYR A 62 -14.57 -7.31 0.66
CA TYR A 62 -13.50 -8.26 0.96
C TYR A 62 -12.97 -8.90 -0.34
N SER A 63 -11.99 -8.24 -0.96
CA SER A 63 -11.49 -8.54 -2.30
C SER A 63 -10.18 -7.79 -2.55
N TYR A 64 -9.40 -8.27 -3.52
CA TYR A 64 -8.36 -7.46 -4.15
C TYR A 64 -8.99 -6.42 -5.08
N ASN A 65 -8.19 -5.45 -5.53
CA ASN A 65 -8.60 -4.40 -6.44
C ASN A 65 -9.20 -5.00 -7.72
N ARG A 66 -10.39 -4.53 -8.04
CA ARG A 66 -11.14 -4.86 -9.26
C ARG A 66 -12.16 -3.78 -9.52
N ARG A 67 -12.76 -3.75 -10.72
CA ARG A 67 -13.78 -2.77 -11.07
C ARG A 67 -14.89 -2.70 -10.01
N GLU A 68 -15.46 -3.84 -9.65
CA GLU A 68 -16.58 -3.92 -8.71
C GLU A 68 -16.20 -3.38 -7.32
N TRP A 69 -14.92 -3.44 -6.93
CA TRP A 69 -14.47 -2.86 -5.67
C TRP A 69 -14.72 -1.36 -5.61
N VAL A 70 -14.28 -0.65 -6.65
CA VAL A 70 -14.38 0.80 -6.74
C VAL A 70 -15.84 1.23 -6.98
N GLU A 71 -16.58 0.49 -7.81
CA GLU A 71 -18.00 0.72 -8.05
C GLU A 71 -18.82 0.55 -6.76
N CYS A 72 -18.58 -0.51 -5.97
CA CYS A 72 -19.24 -0.73 -4.68
C CYS A 72 -18.89 0.36 -3.66
N TYR A 73 -17.62 0.76 -3.59
CA TYR A 73 -17.21 1.86 -2.71
C TYR A 73 -17.95 3.16 -3.09
N ALA A 74 -17.92 3.56 -4.36
CA ALA A 74 -18.62 4.76 -4.83
C ALA A 74 -20.13 4.70 -4.57
N ALA A 75 -20.76 3.52 -4.71
CA ALA A 75 -22.18 3.34 -4.42
C ALA A 75 -22.51 3.55 -2.94
N THR A 76 -21.66 3.10 -2.01
CA THR A 76 -21.85 3.39 -0.57
C THR A 76 -21.81 4.89 -0.28
N GLN A 77 -20.86 5.60 -0.90
CA GLN A 77 -20.76 7.06 -0.78
C GLN A 77 -22.02 7.75 -1.31
N LEU A 78 -22.55 7.30 -2.45
CA LEU A 78 -23.72 7.91 -3.10
C LEU A 78 -24.99 7.80 -2.25
N ILE A 79 -25.12 6.79 -1.39
CA ILE A 79 -26.30 6.57 -0.53
C ILE A 79 -26.09 6.97 0.94
N ASN A 80 -25.00 7.67 1.25
CA ASN A 80 -24.63 8.08 2.61
C ASN A 80 -24.45 6.90 3.59
N SER A 81 -23.90 5.78 3.11
CA SER A 81 -23.45 4.66 3.93
C SER A 81 -21.91 4.62 3.99
N ALA A 82 -21.36 3.77 4.85
CA ALA A 82 -19.92 3.70 5.08
C ALA A 82 -19.30 2.43 4.50
N ALA A 83 -18.25 2.58 3.69
CA ALA A 83 -17.46 1.46 3.19
C ALA A 83 -16.46 0.97 4.24
N VAL A 84 -16.36 -0.36 4.38
CA VAL A 84 -15.38 -1.05 5.22
C VAL A 84 -14.51 -1.93 4.35
N GLY A 85 -13.28 -1.49 4.09
CA GLY A 85 -12.33 -2.27 3.29
C GLY A 85 -11.71 -3.40 4.10
N VAL A 86 -11.76 -4.62 3.57
CA VAL A 86 -11.11 -5.81 4.14
C VAL A 86 -10.08 -6.34 3.15
N TYR A 87 -8.83 -6.47 3.57
CA TYR A 87 -7.78 -7.01 2.71
C TYR A 87 -8.11 -8.44 2.30
N HIS A 88 -8.01 -8.77 1.01
CA HIS A 88 -8.17 -10.13 0.47
C HIS A 88 -7.28 -11.20 1.11
N THR A 89 -6.21 -10.79 1.79
CA THR A 89 -5.29 -11.68 2.51
C THR A 89 -5.65 -11.87 3.98
N CYS A 90 -6.65 -11.17 4.51
CA CYS A 90 -7.08 -11.36 5.90
C CYS A 90 -7.48 -12.83 6.13
N SER A 91 -7.06 -13.35 7.26
CA SER A 91 -7.48 -14.66 7.78
C SER A 91 -8.95 -14.65 8.21
N SER A 92 -9.57 -15.83 8.36
CA SER A 92 -10.95 -15.94 8.82
C SER A 92 -11.19 -15.24 10.16
N SER A 93 -10.24 -15.30 11.10
CA SER A 93 -10.36 -14.63 12.40
C SER A 93 -10.25 -13.10 12.32
N GLU A 94 -9.36 -12.58 11.47
CA GLU A 94 -9.28 -11.13 11.20
C GLU A 94 -10.58 -10.64 10.53
N VAL A 95 -11.12 -11.39 9.56
CA VAL A 95 -12.39 -11.08 8.90
C VAL A 95 -13.54 -11.10 9.90
N GLU A 96 -13.63 -12.15 10.74
CA GLU A 96 -14.62 -12.29 11.80
C GLU A 96 -14.61 -11.07 12.73
N TRP A 97 -13.43 -10.64 13.18
CA TRP A 97 -13.28 -9.45 14.02
C TRP A 97 -13.73 -8.18 13.29
N ILE A 98 -13.19 -7.92 12.10
CA ILE A 98 -13.40 -6.67 11.35
C ILE A 98 -14.89 -6.48 11.05
N VAL A 99 -15.54 -7.52 10.51
CA VAL A 99 -16.94 -7.46 10.07
C VAL A 99 -17.90 -7.33 11.26
N ASN A 100 -17.67 -8.08 12.34
CA ASN A 100 -18.50 -7.96 13.53
C ASN A 100 -18.28 -6.62 14.25
N ASN A 101 -17.03 -6.13 14.30
CA ASN A 101 -16.75 -4.84 14.94
C ASN A 101 -17.40 -3.68 14.19
N SER A 102 -17.41 -3.70 12.85
CA SER A 102 -17.99 -2.63 12.03
C SER A 102 -19.51 -2.63 11.94
N ASP A 103 -20.18 -3.71 12.40
CA ASP A 103 -21.61 -3.94 12.17
C ASP A 103 -21.98 -3.99 10.68
N SER A 104 -21.13 -4.57 9.84
CA SER A 104 -21.41 -4.65 8.41
C SER A 104 -22.62 -5.54 8.13
N LYS A 105 -23.60 -5.00 7.42
CA LYS A 105 -24.83 -5.73 7.04
C LYS A 105 -24.68 -6.51 5.74
N ILE A 106 -23.87 -5.97 4.82
CA ILE A 106 -23.55 -6.61 3.54
C ILE A 106 -22.05 -6.81 3.44
N ILE A 107 -21.63 -7.95 2.88
CA ILE A 107 -20.26 -8.21 2.48
C ILE A 107 -20.20 -8.51 0.98
N PHE A 108 -19.45 -7.72 0.24
CA PHE A 108 -19.03 -8.08 -1.12
C PHE A 108 -17.76 -8.93 -1.06
N VAL A 109 -17.75 -10.07 -1.73
CA VAL A 109 -16.64 -11.03 -1.67
C VAL A 109 -16.06 -11.23 -3.06
N GLY A 110 -14.76 -10.96 -3.20
CA GLY A 110 -14.04 -11.09 -4.45
C GLY A 110 -12.88 -12.07 -4.38
N ASN A 111 -11.81 -11.76 -5.13
CA ASN A 111 -10.68 -12.66 -5.34
C ASN A 111 -9.44 -12.26 -4.54
N ASN A 112 -8.52 -13.21 -4.42
CA ASN A 112 -7.14 -13.01 -3.97
C ASN A 112 -6.22 -13.43 -5.13
N PRO A 113 -5.52 -12.51 -5.82
CA PRO A 113 -4.65 -12.86 -6.95
C PRO A 113 -3.34 -13.55 -6.53
N GLY A 114 -3.06 -13.63 -5.22
CA GLY A 114 -1.94 -14.38 -4.63
C GLY A 114 -2.40 -15.67 -3.95
N ASP A 115 -3.49 -16.30 -4.41
CA ASP A 115 -3.96 -17.58 -3.89
C ASP A 115 -3.08 -18.76 -4.33
N ASN A 116 -2.31 -18.59 -5.41
CA ASN A 116 -1.42 -19.62 -5.97
C ASN A 116 -2.13 -20.95 -6.29
N GLY A 117 -3.44 -20.91 -6.61
CA GLY A 117 -4.27 -22.08 -6.86
C GLY A 117 -4.77 -22.79 -5.59
N GLU A 118 -4.47 -22.26 -4.40
CA GLU A 118 -4.94 -22.80 -3.14
C GLU A 118 -6.31 -22.21 -2.78
N LYS A 119 -7.38 -23.01 -2.93
CA LYS A 119 -8.76 -22.56 -2.68
C LYS A 119 -8.95 -21.90 -1.31
N ASP A 120 -8.33 -22.42 -0.26
CA ASP A 120 -8.46 -21.90 1.12
C ASP A 120 -7.86 -20.50 1.29
N LYS A 121 -7.08 -20.01 0.32
CA LYS A 121 -6.58 -18.63 0.29
C LYS A 121 -7.55 -17.64 -0.33
N MET A 122 -8.63 -18.11 -0.95
CA MET A 122 -9.64 -17.23 -1.54
C MET A 122 -10.59 -16.66 -0.46
N PRO A 123 -10.99 -15.38 -0.58
CA PRO A 123 -11.87 -14.72 0.38
C PRO A 123 -13.15 -15.49 0.69
N VAL A 124 -13.78 -16.09 -0.33
CA VAL A 124 -15.03 -16.84 -0.20
C VAL A 124 -14.90 -18.07 0.72
N HIS A 125 -13.79 -18.80 0.62
CA HIS A 125 -13.55 -20.00 1.43
C HIS A 125 -13.20 -19.63 2.88
N ARG A 126 -12.37 -18.59 3.08
CA ARG A 126 -12.09 -18.05 4.42
C ARG A 126 -13.34 -17.52 5.13
N LEU A 127 -14.24 -16.86 4.40
CA LEU A 127 -15.51 -16.36 4.93
C LEU A 127 -16.44 -17.51 5.32
N ASN A 128 -16.50 -18.57 4.50
CA ASN A 128 -17.35 -19.74 4.74
C ASN A 128 -17.11 -20.37 6.12
N HIS A 129 -15.85 -20.41 6.59
CA HIS A 129 -15.48 -20.94 7.91
C HIS A 129 -16.07 -20.18 9.11
N ILE A 130 -16.54 -18.95 8.91
CA ILE A 130 -16.98 -18.07 10.00
C ILE A 130 -18.35 -17.43 9.72
N LEU A 131 -19.04 -17.83 8.66
CA LEU A 131 -20.28 -17.19 8.21
C LEU A 131 -21.41 -17.25 9.26
N ASP A 132 -21.47 -18.33 10.03
CA ASP A 132 -22.39 -18.55 11.15
C ASP A 132 -22.14 -17.61 12.34
N LYS A 133 -20.92 -17.09 12.46
CA LYS A 133 -20.52 -16.15 13.52
C LYS A 133 -20.74 -14.68 13.15
N LEU A 134 -21.13 -14.39 11.91
CA LEU A 134 -21.37 -13.04 11.41
C LEU A 134 -22.84 -12.65 11.61
N SER A 135 -23.17 -12.27 12.85
CA SER A 135 -24.56 -12.07 13.28
C SER A 135 -25.25 -10.88 12.62
N ALA A 136 -24.55 -9.77 12.41
CA ALA A 136 -25.09 -8.56 11.77
C ALA A 136 -25.20 -8.66 10.24
N VAL A 137 -24.53 -9.63 9.62
CA VAL A 137 -24.50 -9.78 8.16
C VAL A 137 -25.81 -10.42 7.70
N GLU A 138 -26.53 -9.70 6.86
CA GLU A 138 -27.81 -10.10 6.28
C GLU A 138 -27.63 -10.68 4.88
N THR A 139 -26.61 -10.23 4.13
CA THR A 139 -26.34 -10.70 2.77
C THR A 139 -24.85 -10.72 2.46
N VAL A 140 -24.40 -11.81 1.85
CA VAL A 140 -23.07 -11.96 1.26
C VAL A 140 -23.25 -11.97 -0.26
N VAL A 141 -22.63 -11.02 -0.94
CA VAL A 141 -22.68 -10.89 -2.40
C VAL A 141 -21.37 -11.38 -2.97
N LEU A 142 -21.42 -12.46 -3.74
CA LEU A 142 -20.27 -12.95 -4.50
C LEU A 142 -20.11 -12.08 -5.74
N LEU A 143 -18.96 -11.41 -5.86
CA LEU A 143 -18.64 -10.59 -7.03
C LEU A 143 -18.55 -11.46 -8.30
N ASP A 144 -18.63 -10.83 -9.46
CA ASP A 144 -18.63 -11.55 -10.73
C ASP A 144 -17.39 -12.47 -10.88
N GLY A 145 -17.61 -13.67 -11.40
CA GLY A 145 -16.59 -14.71 -11.56
C GLY A 145 -16.15 -15.43 -10.28
N ILE A 146 -16.74 -15.16 -9.10
CA ILE A 146 -16.43 -15.87 -7.86
C ILE A 146 -17.24 -17.17 -7.76
N GLU A 147 -16.58 -18.24 -7.31
CA GLU A 147 -17.19 -19.56 -7.08
C GLU A 147 -18.41 -19.44 -6.15
N LYS A 148 -19.57 -19.93 -6.60
CA LYS A 148 -20.78 -20.02 -5.77
C LYS A 148 -20.60 -21.11 -4.72
N ILE A 149 -20.75 -20.73 -3.46
CA ILE A 149 -20.79 -21.63 -2.31
C ILE A 149 -22.20 -21.65 -1.69
N ASP A 150 -22.51 -22.71 -0.95
CA ASP A 150 -23.81 -22.87 -0.30
C ASP A 150 -23.94 -21.96 0.93
N GLY A 151 -25.11 -21.37 1.13
CA GLY A 151 -25.45 -20.61 2.32
C GLY A 151 -26.66 -19.70 2.13
N ASP A 152 -27.54 -19.63 3.13
CA ASP A 152 -28.82 -18.90 3.04
C ASP A 152 -28.66 -17.38 2.83
N LYS A 153 -27.52 -16.83 3.25
CA LYS A 153 -27.19 -15.40 3.10
C LYS A 153 -26.48 -15.08 1.79
N ILE A 154 -26.11 -16.08 1.00
CA ILE A 154 -25.20 -15.93 -0.14
C ILE A 154 -25.98 -15.75 -1.43
N ILE A 155 -25.71 -14.66 -2.14
CA ILE A 155 -26.29 -14.36 -3.45
C ILE A 155 -25.20 -14.04 -4.48
N THR A 156 -25.50 -14.27 -5.75
CA THR A 156 -24.63 -13.88 -6.86
C THR A 156 -24.68 -12.38 -7.11
N TRP A 157 -23.70 -11.87 -7.85
CA TRP A 157 -23.70 -10.48 -8.32
C TRP A 157 -24.97 -10.12 -9.10
N GLU A 158 -25.42 -11.00 -10.00
CA GLU A 158 -26.64 -10.80 -10.79
C GLU A 158 -27.89 -10.72 -9.91
N GLU A 159 -28.04 -11.66 -8.96
CA GLU A 159 -29.16 -11.66 -8.00
C GLU A 159 -29.17 -10.37 -7.15
N PHE A 160 -28.01 -9.85 -6.78
CA PHE A 160 -27.88 -8.58 -6.07
C PHE A 160 -28.29 -7.38 -6.92
N ILE A 161 -27.80 -7.27 -8.17
CA ILE A 161 -28.18 -6.18 -9.09
C ILE A 161 -29.68 -6.20 -9.38
N ASP A 162 -30.28 -7.39 -9.50
CA ASP A 162 -31.70 -7.56 -9.77
C ASP A 162 -32.61 -7.00 -8.68
N LYS A 163 -32.19 -7.03 -7.41
CA LYS A 163 -32.94 -6.42 -6.28
C LYS A 163 -33.20 -4.92 -6.51
N GLY A 164 -32.27 -4.21 -7.14
CA GLY A 164 -32.33 -2.76 -7.34
C GLY A 164 -33.21 -2.30 -8.50
N LYS A 165 -33.67 -3.20 -9.38
CA LYS A 165 -34.38 -2.83 -10.64
C LYS A 165 -35.65 -2.01 -10.42
N SER A 166 -36.34 -2.20 -9.29
CA SER A 166 -37.58 -1.47 -8.94
C SER A 166 -37.33 -0.17 -8.16
N ILE A 167 -36.09 0.14 -7.79
CA ILE A 167 -35.76 1.35 -7.05
C ILE A 167 -35.53 2.50 -8.04
N GLU A 168 -36.31 3.56 -7.88
CA GLU A 168 -36.14 4.79 -8.65
C GLU A 168 -34.85 5.52 -8.29
N LEU A 169 -34.23 6.18 -9.28
CA LEU A 169 -32.97 6.92 -9.09
C LEU A 169 -33.12 8.06 -8.07
N ASP A 170 -34.29 8.68 -7.98
CA ASP A 170 -34.57 9.76 -7.03
C ASP A 170 -34.38 9.32 -5.56
N ASN A 171 -34.55 8.03 -5.24
CA ASN A 171 -34.27 7.51 -3.90
C ASN A 171 -32.76 7.54 -3.58
N VAL A 172 -31.91 7.29 -4.57
CA VAL A 172 -30.44 7.39 -4.44
C VAL A 172 -30.06 8.86 -4.27
N MET A 173 -30.58 9.73 -5.14
CA MET A 173 -30.25 11.15 -5.14
C MET A 173 -30.69 11.83 -3.83
N SER A 174 -31.89 11.52 -3.34
CA SER A 174 -32.39 12.04 -2.07
C SER A 174 -31.49 11.66 -0.89
N ARG A 175 -30.86 10.48 -0.91
CA ARG A 175 -29.90 10.07 0.13
C ARG A 175 -28.58 10.81 0.01
N MET A 176 -28.04 10.97 -1.20
CA MET A 176 -26.83 11.75 -1.45
C MET A 176 -26.98 13.19 -0.93
N GLU A 177 -28.15 13.79 -1.09
CA GLU A 177 -28.44 15.15 -0.61
C GLU A 177 -28.42 15.28 0.92
N THR A 178 -28.52 14.17 1.66
CA THR A 178 -28.42 14.17 3.14
C THR A 178 -26.99 14.10 3.67
N ILE A 179 -25.98 13.99 2.79
CA ILE A 179 -24.58 13.90 3.19
C ILE A 179 -24.14 15.22 3.83
N ASN A 180 -23.61 15.10 5.05
CA ASN A 180 -22.91 16.17 5.74
C ASN A 180 -21.43 15.84 5.86
N ASP A 181 -20.61 16.88 5.99
CA ASP A 181 -19.15 16.76 6.07
C ASP A 181 -18.68 15.82 7.20
N ASP A 182 -19.39 15.78 8.33
CA ASP A 182 -19.04 14.96 9.50
C ASP A 182 -19.64 13.53 9.46
N ASP A 183 -20.41 13.18 8.42
CA ASP A 183 -20.89 11.81 8.20
C ASP A 183 -19.70 10.89 7.89
N THR A 184 -19.78 9.64 8.34
CA THR A 184 -18.73 8.64 8.15
C THR A 184 -18.70 8.18 6.70
N ALA A 185 -17.60 8.43 6.00
CA ALA A 185 -17.38 7.97 4.63
C ALA A 185 -16.80 6.55 4.61
N SER A 186 -15.82 6.26 5.46
CA SER A 186 -15.19 4.95 5.53
C SER A 186 -14.68 4.60 6.92
N ILE A 187 -14.66 3.31 7.22
CA ILE A 187 -13.95 2.75 8.38
C ILE A 187 -12.82 1.86 7.86
N ILE A 188 -11.58 2.19 8.24
CA ILE A 188 -10.38 1.49 7.79
C ILE A 188 -9.71 0.84 8.99
N TYR A 189 -9.56 -0.48 8.96
CA TYR A 189 -8.95 -1.22 10.06
C TYR A 189 -7.43 -1.21 9.98
N THR A 190 -6.78 -0.76 11.05
CA THR A 190 -5.31 -0.77 11.17
C THR A 190 -4.86 -1.75 12.23
N SER A 191 -3.82 -2.53 11.91
CA SER A 191 -3.16 -3.40 12.88
C SER A 191 -2.38 -2.55 13.87
N GLY A 192 -2.84 -2.49 15.12
CA GLY A 192 -2.06 -1.92 16.23
C GLY A 192 -0.91 -2.85 16.65
N THR A 193 0.01 -2.35 17.48
CA THR A 193 1.13 -3.13 18.01
C THR A 193 0.73 -4.25 18.97
N THR A 194 -0.49 -4.20 19.50
CA THR A 194 -1.04 -5.16 20.47
C THR A 194 -2.55 -5.26 20.31
N GLY A 195 -3.08 -6.46 20.05
CA GLY A 195 -4.52 -6.73 20.01
C GLY A 195 -5.16 -6.71 18.62
N ASN A 196 -6.49 -6.76 18.60
CA ASN A 196 -7.25 -6.77 17.35
C ASN A 196 -7.14 -5.41 16.61
N PRO A 197 -7.26 -5.40 15.27
CA PRO A 197 -7.25 -4.16 14.49
C PRO A 197 -8.27 -3.13 14.97
N LYS A 198 -7.90 -1.85 15.00
CA LYS A 198 -8.80 -0.73 15.36
C LYS A 198 -9.42 -0.15 14.09
N GLY A 199 -10.73 0.08 14.06
CA GLY A 199 -11.40 0.74 12.93
C GLY A 199 -11.24 2.25 13.00
N VAL A 200 -10.42 2.85 12.13
CA VAL A 200 -10.26 4.30 12.00
C VAL A 200 -11.45 4.88 11.24
N GLU A 201 -12.19 5.79 11.87
CA GLU A 201 -13.38 6.41 11.29
C GLU A 201 -13.00 7.70 10.54
N LEU A 202 -13.17 7.67 9.21
CA LEU A 202 -12.90 8.80 8.32
C LEU A 202 -14.21 9.37 7.75
N THR A 203 -14.32 10.69 7.80
CA THR A 203 -15.49 11.46 7.36
C THR A 203 -15.32 12.00 5.95
N TYR A 204 -16.40 12.48 5.34
CA TYR A 204 -16.33 13.21 4.07
C TYR A 204 -15.40 14.42 4.18
N LYS A 205 -15.45 15.16 5.29
CA LYS A 205 -14.56 16.30 5.57
C LYS A 205 -13.09 15.92 5.52
N ASN A 206 -12.75 14.77 6.09
CA ASN A 206 -11.38 14.29 6.14
C ASN A 206 -10.83 14.06 4.73
N PHE A 207 -11.58 13.34 3.89
CA PHE A 207 -11.18 13.10 2.50
C PHE A 207 -11.19 14.39 1.66
N GLU A 208 -12.18 15.26 1.81
CA GLU A 208 -12.22 16.54 1.08
C GLU A 208 -10.99 17.40 1.40
N PHE A 209 -10.59 17.47 2.67
CA PHE A 209 -9.38 18.18 3.09
C PHE A 209 -8.12 17.58 2.45
N GLU A 210 -7.96 16.27 2.50
CA GLU A 210 -6.82 15.56 1.91
C GLU A 210 -6.70 15.88 0.41
N LEU A 211 -7.83 15.76 -0.30
CA LEU A 211 -7.89 16.02 -1.74
C LEU A 211 -7.64 17.50 -2.08
N ASP A 212 -8.14 18.45 -1.27
CA ASP A 212 -7.87 19.88 -1.43
C ASP A 212 -6.38 20.18 -1.33
N CYS A 213 -5.70 19.56 -0.37
CA CYS A 213 -4.26 19.67 -0.21
C CYS A 213 -3.53 19.16 -1.44
N LEU A 214 -3.84 17.94 -1.90
CA LEU A 214 -3.21 17.34 -3.07
C LEU A 214 -3.42 18.18 -4.34
N ILE A 215 -4.65 18.63 -4.62
CA ILE A 215 -4.99 19.37 -5.85
C ILE A 215 -4.36 20.77 -5.90
N SER A 216 -3.96 21.33 -4.75
CA SER A 216 -3.32 22.64 -4.69
C SER A 216 -2.00 22.69 -5.45
N PHE A 217 -1.26 21.58 -5.52
CA PHE A 217 -0.02 21.45 -6.28
C PHE A 217 -0.13 20.38 -7.38
N LEU A 218 -0.79 19.25 -7.11
CA LEU A 218 -0.90 18.13 -8.01
C LEU A 218 -2.19 18.20 -8.84
N LYS A 219 -2.09 18.70 -10.07
CA LYS A 219 -3.23 18.76 -11.00
C LYS A 219 -3.01 17.82 -12.17
N TYR A 220 -4.08 17.23 -12.67
CA TYR A 220 -4.07 16.36 -13.84
C TYR A 220 -5.11 16.81 -14.85
N ASP A 221 -4.85 16.46 -16.11
CA ASP A 221 -5.79 16.68 -17.19
C ASP A 221 -6.71 15.45 -17.34
N GLN A 222 -7.92 15.66 -17.87
CA GLN A 222 -8.83 14.56 -18.16
C GLN A 222 -8.14 13.53 -19.04
N GLY A 223 -8.18 12.26 -18.62
CA GLY A 223 -7.57 11.15 -19.35
C GLY A 223 -6.09 10.92 -19.05
N ASP A 224 -5.46 11.74 -18.21
CA ASP A 224 -4.15 11.40 -17.65
C ASP A 224 -4.23 10.05 -16.92
N LYS A 225 -3.26 9.19 -17.21
CA LYS A 225 -3.28 7.79 -16.76
C LYS A 225 -2.73 7.63 -15.36
N PHE A 226 -3.42 6.83 -14.55
CA PHE A 226 -3.04 6.41 -13.21
C PHE A 226 -3.22 4.89 -13.06
N ILE A 227 -2.42 4.24 -12.23
CA ILE A 227 -2.49 2.79 -11.99
C ILE A 227 -2.96 2.53 -10.56
N SER A 228 -4.11 1.89 -10.43
CA SER A 228 -4.64 1.34 -9.16
C SER A 228 -4.03 -0.04 -8.94
N TRP A 229 -3.31 -0.20 -7.83
CA TRP A 229 -2.70 -1.47 -7.42
C TRP A 229 -2.50 -1.57 -5.91
N LEU A 230 -2.38 -0.43 -5.22
CA LEU A 230 -2.40 -0.39 -3.77
C LEU A 230 -3.76 -0.92 -3.28
N PRO A 231 -3.80 -1.79 -2.25
CA PRO A 231 -5.05 -2.40 -1.83
C PRO A 231 -6.12 -1.34 -1.50
N GLY A 232 -7.32 -1.51 -2.05
CA GLY A 232 -8.45 -0.61 -1.77
C GLY A 232 -8.97 -0.69 -0.32
N ALA A 233 -8.45 -1.62 0.48
CA ALA A 233 -8.63 -1.65 1.94
C ALA A 233 -7.63 -0.75 2.70
N HIS A 234 -6.58 -0.24 2.05
CA HIS A 234 -5.58 0.66 2.64
C HIS A 234 -5.93 2.12 2.34
N VAL A 235 -5.75 3.02 3.32
CA VAL A 235 -6.11 4.46 3.19
C VAL A 235 -5.45 5.13 1.98
N PHE A 236 -4.20 4.78 1.67
CA PHE A 236 -3.47 5.34 0.54
C PHE A 236 -4.09 4.93 -0.81
N GLY A 237 -4.57 3.68 -0.90
CA GLY A 237 -5.36 3.23 -2.04
C GLY A 237 -6.70 3.94 -2.08
N GLN A 238 -7.43 4.04 -0.96
CA GLN A 238 -8.75 4.70 -0.94
C GLN A 238 -8.70 6.17 -1.33
N ALA A 239 -7.79 6.96 -0.75
CA ALA A 239 -7.66 8.38 -1.06
C ALA A 239 -7.46 8.62 -2.57
N LEU A 240 -6.82 7.67 -3.27
CA LEU A 240 -6.45 7.82 -4.67
C LEU A 240 -7.43 7.12 -5.61
N ASP A 241 -7.68 5.83 -5.38
CA ASP A 241 -8.48 4.91 -6.20
C ASP A 241 -9.99 5.09 -5.99
N ASN A 242 -10.42 5.77 -4.92
CA ASN A 242 -11.84 6.04 -4.69
C ASN A 242 -12.21 7.52 -4.75
N HIS A 243 -11.25 8.43 -4.52
CA HIS A 243 -11.54 9.85 -4.40
C HIS A 243 -10.77 10.72 -5.41
N TYR A 244 -9.44 10.68 -5.40
CA TYR A 244 -8.63 11.62 -6.17
C TYR A 244 -8.83 11.52 -7.69
N TRP A 245 -8.88 10.30 -8.23
CA TRP A 245 -9.07 10.09 -9.68
C TRP A 245 -10.42 10.60 -10.19
N ILE A 246 -11.50 10.44 -9.38
CA ILE A 246 -12.82 11.03 -9.63
C ILE A 246 -12.71 12.55 -9.63
N ARG A 247 -12.09 13.11 -8.60
CA ARG A 247 -11.99 14.57 -8.47
C ARG A 247 -11.20 15.25 -9.60
N THR A 248 -10.30 14.51 -10.23
CA THR A 248 -9.41 14.99 -11.31
C THR A 248 -9.80 14.48 -12.70
N ALA A 249 -10.85 13.67 -12.82
CA ALA A 249 -11.30 13.03 -14.06
C ALA A 249 -10.20 12.25 -14.80
N MET A 250 -9.28 11.64 -14.04
CA MET A 250 -8.20 10.81 -14.59
C MET A 250 -8.71 9.50 -15.16
N HIS A 251 -7.88 8.86 -15.99
CA HIS A 251 -8.12 7.50 -16.49
C HIS A 251 -7.39 6.49 -15.59
N MET A 252 -8.15 5.76 -14.78
CA MET A 252 -7.61 4.74 -13.89
C MET A 252 -7.47 3.38 -14.58
N TYR A 253 -6.29 2.77 -14.47
CA TYR A 253 -6.04 1.39 -14.88
C TYR A 253 -5.90 0.51 -13.65
N ILE A 254 -6.77 -0.49 -13.50
CA ILE A 254 -6.73 -1.41 -12.36
C ILE A 254 -5.78 -2.56 -12.70
N ALA A 255 -4.74 -2.72 -11.89
CA ALA A 255 -3.88 -3.89 -11.93
C ALA A 255 -4.60 -5.07 -11.27
N ASP A 256 -4.72 -6.16 -12.01
CA ASP A 256 -5.34 -7.43 -11.60
C ASP A 256 -4.50 -8.21 -10.58
N ASN A 257 -3.19 -7.97 -10.56
CA ASN A 257 -2.24 -8.52 -9.61
C ASN A 257 -1.15 -7.48 -9.28
N PRO A 258 -0.73 -7.32 -8.01
CA PRO A 258 0.30 -6.34 -7.65
C PRO A 258 1.64 -6.60 -8.35
N LEU A 259 1.95 -7.84 -8.73
CA LEU A 259 3.15 -8.21 -9.49
C LEU A 259 3.15 -7.59 -10.91
N ASN A 260 1.98 -7.32 -11.48
CA ASN A 260 1.86 -6.80 -12.84
C ASN A 260 2.12 -5.28 -12.91
N THR A 261 2.04 -4.57 -11.78
CA THR A 261 2.11 -3.11 -11.66
C THR A 261 3.22 -2.45 -12.50
N VAL A 262 4.46 -2.94 -12.43
CA VAL A 262 5.59 -2.34 -13.17
C VAL A 262 5.50 -2.59 -14.68
N ASP A 263 4.93 -3.72 -15.11
CA ASP A 263 4.79 -3.97 -16.56
C ASP A 263 3.63 -3.17 -17.13
N ILE A 264 2.54 -3.03 -16.37
CA ILE A 264 1.45 -2.10 -16.69
C ILE A 264 2.01 -0.67 -16.78
N ALA A 265 2.92 -0.25 -15.87
CA ALA A 265 3.58 1.05 -15.97
C ALA A 265 4.44 1.19 -17.25
N LYS A 266 5.17 0.13 -17.64
CA LYS A 266 5.92 0.10 -18.91
C LYS A 266 5.03 0.20 -20.14
N GLU A 267 3.89 -0.47 -20.12
CA GLU A 267 2.90 -0.43 -21.20
C GLU A 267 2.24 0.95 -21.30
N LEU A 268 1.77 1.49 -20.18
CA LEU A 268 0.91 2.67 -20.16
C LEU A 268 1.66 3.99 -20.14
N GLN A 269 2.87 3.99 -19.54
CA GLN A 269 3.65 5.19 -19.20
C GLN A 269 2.76 6.21 -18.48
N PRO A 270 2.33 5.95 -17.22
CA PRO A 270 1.35 6.76 -16.51
C PRO A 270 1.85 8.18 -16.23
N ARG A 271 0.91 9.08 -15.91
CA ARG A 271 1.18 10.45 -15.46
C ARG A 271 1.37 10.53 -13.94
N LEU A 272 0.71 9.64 -13.21
CA LEU A 272 0.82 9.46 -11.76
C LEU A 272 1.17 8.00 -11.46
N PHE A 273 2.22 7.78 -10.68
CA PHE A 273 2.58 6.45 -10.21
C PHE A 273 2.87 6.46 -8.70
N ILE A 274 2.01 5.78 -7.95
CA ILE A 274 2.02 5.78 -6.50
C ILE A 274 2.46 4.41 -6.04
N SER A 275 3.44 4.34 -5.15
CA SER A 275 3.97 3.06 -4.74
C SER A 275 4.55 3.05 -3.33
N VAL A 276 5.01 1.87 -2.94
CA VAL A 276 5.78 1.63 -1.71
C VAL A 276 7.26 1.44 -2.06
N PRO A 277 8.19 1.62 -1.10
CA PRO A 277 9.63 1.56 -1.35
C PRO A 277 10.07 0.33 -2.14
N ARG A 278 9.56 -0.86 -1.80
CA ARG A 278 9.91 -2.14 -2.44
C ARG A 278 9.76 -2.15 -3.97
N ILE A 279 8.75 -1.46 -4.51
CA ILE A 279 8.57 -1.38 -5.97
C ILE A 279 9.66 -0.51 -6.59
N TYR A 280 9.96 0.64 -5.98
CA TYR A 280 11.02 1.53 -6.46
C TYR A 280 12.41 0.93 -6.28
N GLU A 281 12.67 0.20 -5.19
CA GLU A 281 13.91 -0.58 -4.96
C GLU A 281 14.16 -1.57 -6.09
N LYS A 282 13.14 -2.33 -6.49
CA LYS A 282 13.25 -3.29 -7.60
C LYS A 282 13.54 -2.60 -8.92
N VAL A 283 12.86 -1.49 -9.23
CA VAL A 283 13.12 -0.72 -10.45
C VAL A 283 14.52 -0.09 -10.40
N PHE A 284 14.95 0.42 -9.26
CA PHE A 284 16.28 0.98 -9.02
C PHE A 284 17.38 -0.06 -9.28
N SER A 285 17.29 -1.24 -8.66
CA SER A 285 18.25 -2.34 -8.84
C SER A 285 18.41 -2.70 -10.32
N ASN A 286 17.28 -2.81 -11.04
CA ASN A 286 17.27 -3.15 -12.47
C ASN A 286 17.90 -2.06 -13.34
N LEU A 287 17.61 -0.78 -13.06
CA LEU A 287 18.20 0.35 -13.77
C LEU A 287 19.71 0.47 -13.49
N LYS A 288 20.13 0.32 -12.23
CA LYS A 288 21.53 0.37 -11.82
C LYS A 288 22.34 -0.72 -12.52
N SER A 289 21.86 -1.97 -12.48
CA SER A 289 22.46 -3.10 -13.20
C SER A 289 22.52 -2.85 -14.72
N ALA A 290 21.46 -2.33 -15.33
CA ALA A 290 21.45 -2.00 -16.76
C ALA A 290 22.49 -0.92 -17.14
N ILE A 291 22.69 0.10 -16.30
CA ILE A 291 23.68 1.16 -16.52
C ILE A 291 25.11 0.63 -16.33
N GLU A 292 25.33 -0.21 -15.33
CA GLU A 292 26.65 -0.76 -15.01
C GLU A 292 27.13 -1.78 -16.04
N SER A 293 26.22 -2.62 -16.54
CA SER A 293 26.52 -3.64 -17.55
C SER A 293 26.78 -3.07 -18.96
N LYS A 294 26.30 -1.86 -19.27
CA LYS A 294 26.38 -1.28 -20.61
C LYS A 294 27.27 -0.03 -20.63
N ALA A 295 28.52 -0.19 -21.08
CA ALA A 295 29.48 0.91 -21.22
C ALA A 295 28.93 2.13 -21.99
N ILE A 296 28.09 1.89 -23.01
CA ILE A 296 27.43 2.95 -23.78
C ILE A 296 26.49 3.81 -22.91
N LEU A 297 25.78 3.23 -21.94
CA LEU A 297 24.93 3.98 -21.02
C LEU A 297 25.79 4.75 -20.02
N LYS A 298 26.81 4.10 -19.45
CA LYS A 298 27.73 4.71 -18.48
C LYS A 298 28.47 5.93 -19.02
N ILE A 299 28.93 5.87 -20.27
CA ILE A 299 29.60 6.98 -20.96
C ILE A 299 28.57 7.99 -21.47
N GLY A 300 27.50 7.50 -22.10
CA GLY A 300 26.47 8.32 -22.73
C GLY A 300 25.74 9.25 -21.77
N LEU A 301 25.50 8.83 -20.52
CA LEU A 301 24.91 9.67 -19.48
C LEU A 301 25.80 10.84 -19.04
N LYS A 302 27.10 10.80 -19.34
CA LYS A 302 28.06 11.87 -19.01
C LYS A 302 28.24 12.89 -20.15
N ILE A 303 27.79 12.58 -21.36
CA ILE A 303 27.98 13.43 -22.55
C ILE A 303 26.76 14.36 -22.74
N PRO A 304 26.96 15.70 -22.79
CA PRO A 304 25.87 16.64 -23.10
C PRO A 304 25.17 16.31 -24.43
N GLY A 305 23.84 16.40 -24.48
CA GLY A 305 23.03 15.99 -25.65
C GLY A 305 22.66 14.51 -25.65
N LEU A 306 23.63 13.60 -25.54
CA LEU A 306 23.37 12.16 -25.41
C LEU A 306 22.71 11.80 -24.07
N LYS A 307 23.08 12.52 -23.00
CA LYS A 307 22.51 12.36 -21.65
C LYS A 307 20.98 12.36 -21.66
N ASN A 308 20.36 13.32 -22.36
CA ASN A 308 18.89 13.45 -22.40
C ASN A 308 18.23 12.29 -23.15
N VAL A 309 18.86 11.81 -24.24
CA VAL A 309 18.38 10.65 -25.00
C VAL A 309 18.43 9.39 -24.15
N PHE A 310 19.53 9.16 -23.43
CA PHE A 310 19.67 7.99 -22.57
C PHE A 310 18.77 8.05 -21.33
N LYS A 311 18.62 9.22 -20.69
CA LYS A 311 17.63 9.41 -19.63
C LYS A 311 16.23 9.03 -20.09
N LYS A 312 15.78 9.56 -21.24
CA LYS A 312 14.45 9.25 -21.79
C LYS A 312 14.26 7.75 -22.04
N LYS A 313 15.29 7.07 -22.57
CA LYS A 313 15.25 5.60 -22.75
C LYS A 313 15.13 4.86 -21.42
N LEU A 314 15.88 5.27 -20.39
CA LEU A 314 15.82 4.66 -19.06
C LEU A 314 14.47 4.91 -18.38
N GLN A 315 13.96 6.14 -18.46
CA GLN A 315 12.62 6.50 -18.00
C GLN A 315 11.56 5.59 -18.64
N THR A 316 11.54 5.50 -19.97
CA THR A 316 10.58 4.64 -20.68
C THR A 316 10.73 3.16 -20.30
N ALA A 317 11.95 2.65 -20.21
CA ALA A 317 12.21 1.26 -19.79
C ALA A 317 11.75 0.97 -18.35
N ALA A 318 11.75 1.98 -17.48
CA ALA A 318 11.23 1.88 -16.12
C ALA A 318 9.70 2.01 -16.02
N GLY A 319 9.02 2.40 -17.10
CA GLY A 319 7.58 2.73 -17.07
C GLY A 319 7.27 4.19 -16.74
N PHE A 320 8.29 5.05 -16.75
CA PHE A 320 8.24 6.39 -16.16
C PHE A 320 8.46 7.52 -17.17
N GLY A 321 8.30 7.25 -18.46
CA GLY A 321 8.57 8.19 -19.56
C GLY A 321 7.65 9.41 -19.63
N ASN A 322 6.45 9.33 -19.04
CA ASN A 322 5.48 10.44 -19.02
C ASN A 322 5.16 10.94 -17.61
N LEU A 323 5.84 10.46 -16.56
CA LEU A 323 5.47 10.81 -15.19
C LEU A 323 5.49 12.32 -14.97
N LYS A 324 4.43 12.81 -14.34
CA LYS A 324 4.40 14.13 -13.71
C LYS A 324 4.80 14.04 -12.25
N PHE A 325 4.41 12.94 -11.59
CA PHE A 325 4.64 12.74 -10.18
C PHE A 325 4.67 11.26 -9.84
N ALA A 326 5.64 10.87 -9.03
CA ALA A 326 5.67 9.58 -8.35
C ALA A 326 5.92 9.79 -6.86
N ILE A 327 5.30 8.95 -6.04
CA ILE A 327 5.40 9.04 -4.58
C ILE A 327 5.67 7.67 -3.98
N SER A 328 6.68 7.62 -3.11
CA SER A 328 6.89 6.56 -2.16
C SER A 328 6.31 6.95 -0.81
N GLY A 329 5.54 6.05 -0.21
CA GLY A 329 5.00 6.24 1.13
C GLY A 329 4.77 4.89 1.83
N ALA A 330 4.07 4.93 2.96
CA ALA A 330 3.76 3.79 3.81
C ALA A 330 4.97 3.17 4.55
N ALA A 331 6.18 3.27 4.03
CA ALA A 331 7.42 2.90 4.71
C ALA A 331 8.55 3.86 4.29
N PRO A 332 9.62 4.01 5.09
CA PRO A 332 10.79 4.81 4.71
C PRO A 332 11.43 4.29 3.42
N ILE A 333 11.97 5.20 2.60
CA ILE A 333 12.75 4.84 1.41
C ILE A 333 14.19 5.32 1.55
N ASN A 334 15.15 4.52 1.07
CA ASN A 334 16.56 4.92 1.07
C ASN A 334 16.79 6.21 0.25
N PRO A 335 17.41 7.26 0.82
CA PRO A 335 17.72 8.51 0.12
C PRO A 335 18.53 8.38 -1.19
N GLU A 336 19.36 7.34 -1.33
CA GLU A 336 20.09 7.04 -2.58
C GLU A 336 19.12 6.76 -3.73
N ILE A 337 18.02 6.06 -3.45
CA ILE A 337 17.02 5.70 -4.45
C ILE A 337 16.34 6.98 -4.97
N LEU A 338 15.90 7.85 -4.07
CA LEU A 338 15.32 9.16 -4.42
C LEU A 338 16.30 9.99 -5.26
N SER A 339 17.55 10.09 -4.81
CA SER A 339 18.62 10.83 -5.49
C SER A 339 18.86 10.28 -6.89
N PHE A 340 18.89 8.95 -7.05
CA PHE A 340 19.08 8.28 -8.32
C PHE A 340 17.94 8.57 -9.30
N PHE A 341 16.69 8.38 -8.90
CA PHE A 341 15.53 8.65 -9.75
C PHE A 341 15.48 10.12 -10.17
N GLN A 342 15.68 11.05 -9.23
CA GLN A 342 15.70 12.48 -9.55
C GLN A 342 16.89 12.85 -10.45
N SER A 343 18.04 12.18 -10.34
CA SER A 343 19.17 12.37 -11.26
C SER A 343 18.85 11.97 -12.70
N LEU A 344 17.88 11.08 -12.89
CA LEU A 344 17.33 10.65 -14.18
C LEU A 344 16.12 11.48 -14.62
N ASP A 345 15.81 12.60 -13.95
CA ASP A 345 14.61 13.42 -14.17
C ASP A 345 13.30 12.65 -13.97
N ILE A 346 13.30 11.61 -13.14
CA ILE A 346 12.10 10.90 -12.70
C ILE A 346 11.61 11.58 -11.41
N PRO A 347 10.39 12.13 -11.37
CA PRO A 347 9.90 12.94 -10.25
C PRO A 347 9.38 12.06 -9.11
N LEU A 348 10.26 11.24 -8.53
CA LEU A 348 9.98 10.42 -7.36
C LEU A 348 10.22 11.22 -6.07
N TYR A 349 9.19 11.29 -5.23
CA TYR A 349 9.20 11.98 -3.95
C TYR A 349 8.77 11.07 -2.80
N GLU A 350 9.08 11.46 -1.57
CA GLU A 350 8.67 10.76 -0.35
C GLU A 350 7.60 11.58 0.38
N GLY A 351 6.59 10.90 0.92
CA GLY A 351 5.57 11.47 1.78
C GLY A 351 5.27 10.59 2.99
N TRP A 352 4.77 11.20 4.06
CA TRP A 352 4.41 10.51 5.30
C TRP A 352 2.98 10.81 5.69
N GLY A 353 2.38 9.82 6.33
CA GLY A 353 1.08 9.89 6.96
C GLY A 353 0.56 8.51 7.32
N LEU A 354 -0.62 8.49 7.92
CA LEU A 354 -1.22 7.37 8.62
C LEU A 354 -2.67 7.23 8.16
N THR A 355 -3.31 6.11 8.50
CA THR A 355 -4.78 6.00 8.33
C THR A 355 -5.48 7.07 9.15
N GLU A 356 -4.99 7.32 10.36
CA GLU A 356 -5.50 8.33 11.28
C GLU A 356 -5.31 9.78 10.77
N THR A 357 -4.49 9.99 9.75
CA THR A 357 -4.31 11.30 9.10
C THR A 357 -4.94 11.35 7.70
N THR A 358 -5.81 10.39 7.35
CA THR A 358 -6.47 10.32 6.03
C THR A 358 -5.50 10.21 4.86
N ALA A 359 -4.54 9.28 4.98
CA ALA A 359 -3.41 9.07 4.07
C ALA A 359 -2.24 10.01 4.33
N GLY A 360 -2.15 11.16 3.66
CA GLY A 360 -1.00 12.07 3.77
C GLY A 360 -1.09 13.02 4.96
N ALA A 361 0.06 13.38 5.50
CA ALA A 361 0.21 14.49 6.44
C ALA A 361 1.32 15.44 5.98
N THR A 362 2.36 14.89 5.34
CA THR A 362 3.46 15.63 4.75
C THR A 362 3.79 15.09 3.37
N LEU A 363 4.35 15.94 2.50
CA LEU A 363 4.77 15.49 1.18
C LEU A 363 5.94 16.32 0.63
N ASN A 364 6.94 15.64 0.06
CA ASN A 364 7.88 16.29 -0.83
C ASN A 364 7.27 16.41 -2.23
N TYR A 365 7.54 17.52 -2.91
CA TYR A 365 7.22 17.71 -4.32
C TYR A 365 8.17 18.73 -4.95
N TRP A 366 8.04 18.98 -6.25
CA TRP A 366 8.99 19.78 -7.04
C TRP A 366 9.37 21.15 -6.43
N ASN A 367 10.49 21.70 -6.91
CA ASN A 367 11.09 22.98 -6.51
C ASN A 367 11.55 22.98 -5.03
N GLU A 368 11.27 24.06 -4.31
CA GLU A 368 11.72 24.32 -2.93
C GLU A 368 11.00 23.45 -1.87
N ASN A 369 10.06 22.58 -2.28
CA ASN A 369 9.35 21.65 -1.40
C ASN A 369 9.88 20.22 -1.49
N ASN A 370 11.15 20.05 -1.89
CA ASN A 370 11.82 18.76 -1.93
C ASN A 370 13.12 18.82 -1.13
N LYS A 371 13.22 18.00 -0.09
CA LYS A 371 14.46 17.79 0.68
C LYS A 371 14.65 16.31 0.90
N ILE A 372 15.57 15.71 0.14
CA ILE A 372 15.88 14.28 0.23
C ILE A 372 16.30 13.92 1.66
N GLY A 373 15.73 12.84 2.18
CA GLY A 373 15.88 12.38 3.56
C GLY A 373 14.85 12.97 4.53
N SER A 374 14.07 13.98 4.12
CA SER A 374 12.85 14.40 4.81
C SER A 374 11.63 13.71 4.21
N VAL A 375 10.52 13.65 4.95
CA VAL A 375 9.21 13.21 4.45
C VAL A 375 8.36 14.38 3.93
N GLY A 376 8.99 15.53 3.71
CA GLY A 376 8.36 16.72 3.14
C GLY A 376 7.86 17.70 4.17
N LYS A 377 7.09 18.69 3.71
CA LYS A 377 6.44 19.69 4.56
C LYS A 377 5.02 19.27 4.89
N VAL A 378 4.54 19.70 6.05
CA VAL A 378 3.15 19.48 6.48
C VAL A 378 2.17 20.10 5.49
N PHE A 379 1.04 19.42 5.28
CA PHE A 379 -0.01 19.95 4.42
C PHE A 379 -0.55 21.31 4.91
N PRO A 380 -0.97 22.19 3.98
CA PRO A 380 -1.54 23.48 4.35
C PRO A 380 -2.71 23.34 5.32
N ASN A 381 -2.79 24.24 6.31
CA ASN A 381 -3.81 24.22 7.36
C ASN A 381 -3.76 22.99 8.30
N THR A 382 -2.61 22.33 8.39
CA THR A 382 -2.32 21.32 9.41
C THR A 382 -1.18 21.82 10.30
N ASP A 383 -1.41 21.81 11.61
CA ASP A 383 -0.39 22.12 12.60
C ASP A 383 0.45 20.87 12.89
N ILE A 384 1.75 21.07 13.08
CA ILE A 384 2.68 20.05 13.57
C ILE A 384 3.48 20.60 14.75
N LYS A 385 3.70 19.76 15.77
CA LYS A 385 4.64 20.06 16.86
C LYS A 385 5.41 18.80 17.27
N VAL A 386 6.59 18.99 17.83
CA VAL A 386 7.40 17.91 18.42
C VAL A 386 7.17 17.93 19.94
N ALA A 387 6.76 16.81 20.51
CA ALA A 387 6.59 16.64 21.96
C ALA A 387 7.95 16.54 22.68
N GLU A 388 7.95 16.61 24.02
CA GLU A 388 9.17 16.52 24.83
C GLU A 388 9.95 15.22 24.61
N ASP A 389 9.25 14.13 24.32
CA ASP A 389 9.83 12.81 24.03
C ASP A 389 10.14 12.58 22.53
N GLY A 390 10.04 13.63 21.71
CA GLY A 390 10.33 13.59 20.29
C GLY A 390 9.18 13.12 19.40
N GLU A 391 8.02 12.77 19.96
CA GLU A 391 6.84 12.39 19.17
C GLU A 391 6.33 13.56 18.31
N LEU A 392 6.00 13.28 17.06
CA LEU A 392 5.32 14.22 16.18
C LEU A 392 3.82 14.22 16.49
N LEU A 393 3.29 15.40 16.76
CA LEU A 393 1.87 15.61 17.04
C LEU A 393 1.26 16.44 15.93
N LEU A 394 0.09 16.03 15.45
CA LEU A 394 -0.60 16.69 14.35
C LEU A 394 -1.97 17.20 14.80
N ARG A 395 -2.42 18.32 14.20
CA ARG A 395 -3.78 18.82 14.37
C ARG A 395 -4.26 19.44 13.07
N GLY A 396 -5.38 18.98 12.56
CA GLY A 396 -5.93 19.43 11.28
C GLY A 396 -7.21 18.70 10.93
N ALA A 397 -7.86 19.11 9.84
CA ALA A 397 -9.06 18.44 9.36
C ALA A 397 -8.78 17.10 8.67
N ASN A 398 -7.52 16.75 8.43
CA ASN A 398 -7.11 15.41 7.99
C ASN A 398 -7.12 14.37 9.12
N ILE A 399 -7.17 14.78 10.38
CA ILE A 399 -7.19 13.84 11.51
C ILE A 399 -8.54 13.12 11.58
N MET A 400 -8.50 11.80 11.76
CA MET A 400 -9.67 10.93 11.91
C MET A 400 -10.67 11.47 12.95
N LYS A 401 -11.94 11.09 12.81
CA LYS A 401 -12.96 11.36 13.82
C LYS A 401 -12.70 10.61 15.13
N GLY A 402 -12.09 9.43 15.03
CA GLY A 402 -11.72 8.57 16.15
C GLY A 402 -11.69 7.10 15.75
N TYR A 403 -11.53 6.22 16.73
CA TYR A 403 -11.65 4.79 16.53
C TYR A 403 -13.09 4.31 16.77
N TYR A 404 -13.68 3.63 15.79
CA TYR A 404 -15.04 3.11 15.85
C TYR A 404 -15.23 2.21 17.07
N LYS A 405 -16.26 2.52 17.88
CA LYS A 405 -16.57 1.84 19.15
C LYS A 405 -15.41 1.75 20.15
N ASN A 406 -14.42 2.64 20.06
CA ASN A 406 -13.26 2.64 20.95
C ASN A 406 -12.92 4.05 21.46
N PRO A 407 -13.77 4.63 22.34
CA PRO A 407 -13.55 5.97 22.88
C PRO A 407 -12.29 6.05 23.75
N GLU A 408 -11.91 4.95 24.42
CA GLU A 408 -10.69 4.88 25.24
C GLU A 408 -9.45 5.09 24.37
N ALA A 409 -9.27 4.28 23.33
CA ALA A 409 -8.16 4.45 22.38
C ALA A 409 -8.20 5.83 21.71
N THR A 410 -9.40 6.34 21.39
CA THR A 410 -9.54 7.67 20.79
C THR A 410 -9.03 8.77 21.73
N SER A 411 -9.37 8.71 23.01
CA SER A 411 -8.92 9.69 24.01
C SER A 411 -7.44 9.56 24.39
N GLN A 412 -6.83 8.39 24.14
CA GLN A 412 -5.39 8.18 24.31
C GLN A 412 -4.60 8.79 23.16
N ASP A 413 -5.08 8.62 21.93
CA ASP A 413 -4.35 9.03 20.72
C ASP A 413 -4.73 10.46 20.28
N ILE A 414 -5.86 11.03 20.72
CA ILE A 414 -6.26 12.43 20.49
C ILE A 414 -6.45 13.15 21.82
N VAL A 415 -5.50 14.03 22.17
CA VAL A 415 -5.45 14.76 23.45
C VAL A 415 -5.44 16.26 23.17
N ASP A 416 -6.42 16.99 23.71
CA ASP A 416 -6.57 18.45 23.51
C ASP A 416 -6.53 18.88 22.03
N GLY A 417 -7.13 18.04 21.16
CA GLY A 417 -7.16 18.23 19.71
C GLY A 417 -5.86 17.90 18.98
N TRP A 418 -4.83 17.42 19.67
CA TRP A 418 -3.60 16.92 19.08
C TRP A 418 -3.64 15.41 18.93
N PHE A 419 -3.40 14.93 17.72
CA PHE A 419 -3.20 13.53 17.43
C PHE A 419 -1.76 13.12 17.71
N HIS A 420 -1.61 12.13 18.58
CA HIS A 420 -0.36 11.45 18.93
C HIS A 420 -0.06 10.37 17.91
N THR A 421 0.86 10.66 16.99
CA THR A 421 1.12 9.80 15.82
C THR A 421 1.82 8.49 16.19
N GLY A 422 2.49 8.44 17.35
CA GLY A 422 3.41 7.38 17.72
C GLY A 422 4.74 7.39 16.96
N ASP A 423 4.92 8.29 15.99
CA ASP A 423 6.15 8.45 15.22
C ASP A 423 7.02 9.54 15.85
N VAL A 424 8.33 9.30 15.93
CA VAL A 424 9.29 10.26 16.48
C VAL A 424 10.07 10.92 15.35
N GLY A 425 10.44 12.18 15.56
CA GLY A 425 11.09 12.93 14.52
C GLY A 425 11.47 14.35 14.92
N LYS A 426 11.81 15.14 13.90
CA LYS A 426 12.10 16.57 14.04
C LYS A 426 11.53 17.36 12.87
N VAL A 427 11.31 18.64 13.11
CA VAL A 427 11.01 19.64 12.07
C VAL A 427 12.20 20.59 12.01
N ASP A 428 12.72 20.87 10.83
CA ASP A 428 13.81 21.83 10.66
C ASP A 428 13.30 23.28 10.46
N ASP A 429 14.23 24.23 10.40
CA ASP A 429 13.92 25.67 10.27
C ASP A 429 13.20 26.02 8.95
N ASP A 430 13.30 25.16 7.94
CA ASP A 430 12.64 25.32 6.63
C ASP A 430 11.22 24.68 6.61
N GLY A 431 10.83 24.03 7.70
CA GLY A 431 9.55 23.34 7.88
C GLY A 431 9.51 21.90 7.34
N PHE A 432 10.65 21.30 7.01
CA PHE A 432 10.71 19.89 6.59
C PHE A 432 10.70 18.96 7.78
N VAL A 433 9.91 17.89 7.65
CA VAL A 433 9.71 16.88 8.69
C VAL A 433 10.62 15.68 8.42
N PHE A 434 11.25 15.16 9.46
CA PHE A 434 12.12 13.98 9.42
C PHE A 434 11.63 12.95 10.41
N ILE A 435 11.29 11.75 9.93
CA ILE A 435 10.93 10.61 10.79
C ILE A 435 12.22 9.89 11.17
N THR A 436 12.44 9.69 12.48
CA THR A 436 13.62 9.00 13.02
C THR A 436 13.29 7.64 13.63
N GLY A 437 12.01 7.31 13.76
CA GLY A 437 11.56 6.01 14.25
C GLY A 437 10.12 6.05 14.72
N ARG A 438 9.69 4.97 15.38
CA ARG A 438 8.36 4.83 15.95
C ARG A 438 8.45 4.44 17.42
N LYS A 439 7.77 5.15 18.32
CA LYS A 439 7.89 4.99 19.79
C LYS A 439 7.80 3.53 20.23
N LYS A 440 6.86 2.78 19.65
CA LYS A 440 6.61 1.37 20.01
C LYS A 440 7.55 0.37 19.33
N GLU A 441 8.41 0.82 18.42
CA GLU A 441 9.39 -0.01 17.69
C GLU A 441 10.84 0.38 18.00
N ILE A 442 11.08 1.39 18.84
CA ILE A 442 12.43 1.70 19.32
C ILE A 442 12.90 0.54 20.19
N TYR A 443 13.99 -0.09 19.77
CA TYR A 443 14.65 -1.10 20.58
C TYR A 443 15.42 -0.44 21.70
N VAL A 444 15.32 -1.01 22.90
CA VAL A 444 16.16 -0.62 24.02
C VAL A 444 17.18 -1.71 24.23
N SER A 445 18.44 -1.46 23.87
CA SER A 445 19.51 -2.43 24.08
C SER A 445 19.63 -2.79 25.56
N SER A 446 20.31 -3.89 25.88
CA SER A 446 20.64 -4.25 27.27
C SER A 446 21.46 -3.18 28.02
N SER A 447 22.10 -2.26 27.29
CA SER A 447 22.82 -1.10 27.83
C SER A 447 21.97 0.18 27.91
N GLY A 448 20.67 0.11 27.62
CA GLY A 448 19.73 1.23 27.68
C GLY A 448 19.84 2.21 26.51
N LYS A 449 20.42 1.81 25.38
CA LYS A 449 20.49 2.63 24.17
C LYS A 449 19.25 2.41 23.31
N ASN A 450 18.64 3.51 22.90
CA ASN A 450 17.54 3.53 21.94
C ASN A 450 18.08 3.34 20.54
N ILE A 451 17.52 2.37 19.81
CA ILE A 451 17.93 2.00 18.46
C ILE A 451 16.68 1.99 17.59
N ALA A 452 16.71 2.68 16.46
CA ALA A 452 15.62 2.70 15.49
C ALA A 452 15.85 1.61 14.44
N PRO A 453 15.15 0.46 14.50
CA PRO A 453 15.45 -0.68 13.64
C PRO A 453 15.24 -0.39 12.15
N LEU A 454 14.16 0.33 11.82
CA LEU A 454 13.77 0.60 10.43
C LEU A 454 14.87 1.29 9.61
N VAL A 455 15.61 2.23 10.23
CA VAL A 455 16.69 2.94 9.55
C VAL A 455 17.80 1.98 9.15
N ILE A 456 18.18 1.08 10.06
CA ILE A 456 19.24 0.10 9.83
C ILE A 456 18.77 -0.94 8.80
N GLU A 457 17.54 -1.43 8.92
CA GLU A 457 16.94 -2.42 8.01
C GLU A 457 16.92 -1.90 6.56
N GLU A 458 16.47 -0.66 6.34
CA GLU A 458 16.38 -0.06 5.01
C GLU A 458 17.75 0.28 4.42
N THR A 459 18.74 0.67 5.23
CA THR A 459 20.12 0.79 4.76
C THR A 459 20.68 -0.56 4.32
N MET A 460 20.48 -1.62 5.11
CA MET A 460 21.01 -2.95 4.77
C MET A 460 20.30 -3.58 3.56
N LYS A 461 19.02 -3.25 3.31
CA LYS A 461 18.31 -3.64 2.08
C LYS A 461 18.90 -3.01 0.80
N SER A 462 19.85 -2.08 0.90
CA SER A 462 20.60 -1.60 -0.27
C SER A 462 21.59 -2.64 -0.82
N ILE A 463 21.88 -3.71 -0.06
CA ILE A 463 22.71 -4.84 -0.50
C ILE A 463 21.93 -5.61 -1.58
N PRO A 464 22.41 -5.72 -2.83
CA PRO A 464 21.62 -6.27 -3.94
C PRO A 464 21.07 -7.69 -3.72
N LEU A 465 21.81 -8.55 -3.03
CA LEU A 465 21.38 -9.93 -2.75
C LEU A 465 20.32 -10.04 -1.65
N VAL A 466 20.10 -8.99 -0.85
CA VAL A 466 19.18 -9.01 0.29
C VAL A 466 17.77 -8.62 -0.17
N SER A 467 16.76 -9.48 0.08
CA SER A 467 15.35 -9.15 -0.13
C SER A 467 14.76 -8.44 1.08
N GLN A 468 14.97 -8.97 2.28
CA GLN A 468 14.51 -8.40 3.54
C GLN A 468 15.63 -8.37 4.57
N CYS A 469 15.62 -7.33 5.41
CA CYS A 469 16.41 -7.26 6.62
C CYS A 469 15.46 -7.09 7.81
N PHE A 470 15.60 -7.94 8.82
CA PHE A 470 14.93 -7.79 10.10
C PHE A 470 15.98 -7.63 11.19
N LEU A 471 16.03 -6.44 11.79
CA LEU A 471 16.95 -6.15 12.88
C LEU A 471 16.44 -6.79 14.17
N VAL A 472 17.36 -7.41 14.88
CA VAL A 472 17.16 -7.98 16.20
C VAL A 472 18.08 -7.24 17.16
N GLY A 473 17.53 -6.55 18.14
CA GLY A 473 18.37 -5.80 19.10
C GLY A 473 17.67 -5.45 20.41
N ASP A 474 16.35 -5.58 20.49
CA ASP A 474 15.62 -5.23 21.71
C ASP A 474 16.04 -6.11 22.88
N ARG A 475 16.49 -5.48 23.96
CA ARG A 475 17.02 -6.09 25.18
C ARG A 475 18.22 -7.03 24.95
N ARG A 476 18.91 -6.91 23.81
CA ARG A 476 20.09 -7.72 23.47
C ARG A 476 21.40 -7.00 23.77
N LYS A 477 22.50 -7.76 23.81
CA LYS A 477 23.87 -7.25 24.05
C LYS A 477 24.40 -6.41 22.88
N TYR A 478 23.95 -6.71 21.68
CA TYR A 478 24.30 -6.05 20.43
C TYR A 478 23.17 -6.25 19.41
N CYS A 479 23.18 -5.48 18.33
CA CYS A 479 22.31 -5.70 17.20
C CYS A 479 22.79 -6.89 16.35
N SER A 480 21.85 -7.71 15.94
CA SER A 480 21.99 -8.75 14.92
C SER A 480 20.93 -8.57 13.85
N ALA A 481 21.02 -9.30 12.73
CA ALA A 481 19.99 -9.25 11.70
C ALA A 481 19.63 -10.63 11.15
N LEU A 482 18.37 -10.80 10.77
CA LEU A 482 17.95 -11.84 9.85
C LEU A 482 17.92 -11.25 8.44
N PHE A 483 18.59 -11.90 7.50
CA PHE A 483 18.53 -11.56 6.08
C PHE A 483 17.81 -12.65 5.29
N THR A 484 17.01 -12.25 4.32
CA THR A 484 16.48 -13.15 3.28
C THR A 484 17.11 -12.78 1.94
N LEU A 485 17.17 -13.73 0.99
CA LEU A 485 17.79 -13.48 -0.31
C LEU A 485 16.76 -13.13 -1.40
N ASP A 486 17.12 -12.21 -2.29
CA ASP A 486 16.34 -11.90 -3.49
C ASP A 486 16.64 -12.94 -4.59
N VAL A 487 15.69 -13.85 -4.78
CA VAL A 487 15.79 -14.93 -5.78
C VAL A 487 15.91 -14.39 -7.20
N SER A 488 15.27 -13.25 -7.50
CA SER A 488 15.38 -12.63 -8.82
C SER A 488 16.79 -12.10 -9.08
N VAL A 489 17.49 -11.62 -8.05
CA VAL A 489 18.90 -11.21 -8.14
C VAL A 489 19.82 -12.43 -8.23
N ILE A 490 19.55 -13.50 -7.50
CA ILE A 490 20.29 -14.77 -7.63
C ILE A 490 20.19 -15.30 -9.07
N LEU A 491 18.98 -15.42 -9.61
CA LEU A 491 18.74 -15.87 -10.99
C LEU A 491 19.50 -14.99 -11.99
N ARG A 492 19.45 -13.66 -11.81
CA ARG A 492 20.11 -12.69 -12.69
C ARG A 492 21.64 -12.75 -12.61
N ASP A 493 22.20 -12.66 -11.41
CA ASP A 493 23.64 -12.36 -11.21
C ASP A 493 24.48 -13.61 -10.95
N LYS A 494 23.90 -14.66 -10.37
CA LYS A 494 24.62 -15.90 -10.04
C LYS A 494 24.38 -16.97 -11.10
N ILE A 495 23.17 -17.07 -11.63
CA ILE A 495 22.78 -18.08 -12.64
C ILE A 495 22.80 -17.51 -14.06
N ASN A 496 22.91 -16.19 -14.24
CA ASN A 496 22.96 -15.49 -15.52
C ASN A 496 21.68 -15.64 -16.37
N VAL A 497 20.51 -15.73 -15.72
CA VAL A 497 19.22 -15.68 -16.38
C VAL A 497 18.95 -14.25 -16.84
N ASP A 498 18.53 -14.10 -18.09
CA ASP A 498 18.08 -12.80 -18.61
C ASP A 498 16.92 -12.29 -17.76
N ILE A 499 17.06 -11.08 -17.21
CA ILE A 499 16.07 -10.45 -16.36
C ILE A 499 14.67 -10.38 -16.99
N ALA A 500 14.59 -10.29 -18.33
CA ALA A 500 13.32 -10.28 -19.05
C ALA A 500 12.57 -11.63 -19.00
N LYS A 501 13.27 -12.72 -18.65
CA LYS A 501 12.72 -14.07 -18.54
C LYS A 501 12.45 -14.50 -17.10
N ILE A 502 12.99 -13.77 -16.11
CA ILE A 502 12.80 -14.11 -14.71
C ILE A 502 11.33 -13.83 -14.34
N PRO A 503 10.58 -14.83 -13.85
CA PRO A 503 9.20 -14.63 -13.45
C PRO A 503 9.12 -13.66 -12.28
N LYS A 504 7.99 -12.97 -12.14
CA LYS A 504 7.81 -12.00 -11.05
C LYS A 504 7.30 -12.64 -9.78
N ASP A 505 6.55 -13.72 -9.92
CA ASP A 505 6.00 -14.49 -8.83
C ASP A 505 7.13 -15.22 -8.08
N PRO A 506 7.25 -15.05 -6.75
CA PRO A 506 8.30 -15.72 -5.98
C PRO A 506 8.28 -17.24 -6.09
N ALA A 507 7.11 -17.89 -6.13
CA ALA A 507 7.04 -19.35 -6.24
C ALA A 507 7.54 -19.83 -7.61
N GLN A 508 7.23 -19.10 -8.69
CA GLN A 508 7.79 -19.37 -10.01
C GLN A 508 9.30 -19.11 -10.09
N GLN A 509 9.82 -18.12 -9.35
CA GLN A 509 11.27 -17.90 -9.27
C GLN A 509 11.98 -19.07 -8.60
N ILE A 510 11.44 -19.61 -7.51
CA ILE A 510 11.96 -20.83 -6.88
C ILE A 510 11.93 -22.00 -7.87
N LYS A 511 10.81 -22.20 -8.56
CA LYS A 511 10.72 -23.24 -9.59
C LYS A 511 11.74 -23.06 -10.72
N MET A 512 11.99 -21.82 -11.14
CA MET A 512 13.01 -21.52 -12.14
C MET A 512 14.43 -21.81 -11.63
N LEU A 513 14.72 -21.58 -10.35
CA LEU A 513 15.99 -22.01 -9.75
C LEU A 513 16.15 -23.53 -9.88
N GLU A 514 15.12 -24.28 -9.52
CA GLU A 514 15.12 -25.75 -9.59
C GLU A 514 15.33 -26.25 -11.02
N GLU A 515 14.69 -25.61 -12.01
CA GLU A 515 14.89 -25.89 -13.44
C GLU A 515 16.33 -25.64 -13.90
N HIS A 516 17.05 -24.72 -13.25
CA HIS A 516 18.49 -24.48 -13.45
C HIS A 516 19.37 -25.37 -12.55
N SER A 517 18.81 -26.44 -11.96
CA SER A 517 19.51 -27.39 -11.08
C SER A 517 20.09 -26.77 -9.80
N HIS A 518 19.44 -25.72 -9.28
CA HIS A 518 19.80 -25.07 -8.03
C HIS A 518 18.62 -25.01 -7.06
N ASN A 519 18.92 -25.03 -5.77
CA ASN A 519 17.95 -24.74 -4.71
C ASN A 519 18.33 -23.44 -3.99
N LEU A 520 17.37 -22.78 -3.34
CA LEU A 520 17.67 -21.60 -2.52
C LEU A 520 18.65 -21.92 -1.37
N SER A 521 18.66 -23.16 -0.88
CA SER A 521 19.64 -23.66 0.11
C SER A 521 21.08 -23.57 -0.38
N ASP A 522 21.31 -23.67 -1.69
CA ASP A 522 22.65 -23.61 -2.28
C ASP A 522 23.26 -22.21 -2.17
N PHE A 523 22.44 -21.19 -1.93
CA PHE A 523 22.87 -19.80 -1.76
C PHE A 523 22.78 -19.35 -0.31
N THR A 524 21.73 -19.76 0.41
CA THR A 524 21.55 -19.39 1.83
C THR A 524 22.54 -20.10 2.75
N GLY A 525 23.03 -21.28 2.36
CA GLY A 525 24.08 -22.03 3.06
C GLY A 525 25.50 -21.84 2.50
N ASP A 526 25.69 -20.96 1.51
CA ASP A 526 27.00 -20.78 0.86
C ASP A 526 27.88 -19.74 1.57
N ASN A 527 29.13 -20.12 1.80
CA ASN A 527 30.13 -19.27 2.46
C ASN A 527 30.56 -18.08 1.58
N GLU A 528 30.54 -18.22 0.25
CA GLU A 528 30.89 -17.10 -0.64
C GLU A 528 29.78 -16.04 -0.61
N VAL A 529 28.51 -16.45 -0.71
CA VAL A 529 27.34 -15.55 -0.52
C VAL A 529 27.37 -14.88 0.85
N PHE A 530 27.64 -15.65 1.93
CA PHE A 530 27.76 -15.08 3.28
C PHE A 530 28.87 -14.01 3.34
N SER A 531 30.05 -14.30 2.78
CA SER A 531 31.19 -13.37 2.77
C SER A 531 30.93 -12.11 1.95
N GLU A 532 30.17 -12.23 0.85
CA GLU A 532 29.75 -11.09 0.04
C GLU A 532 28.83 -10.15 0.81
N ILE A 533 27.81 -10.71 1.49
CA ILE A 533 26.90 -9.93 2.33
C ILE A 533 27.66 -9.33 3.52
N GLU A 534 28.52 -10.10 4.20
CA GLU A 534 29.32 -9.62 5.33
C GLU A 534 30.18 -8.41 4.95
N LYS A 535 30.81 -8.43 3.76
CA LYS A 535 31.61 -7.31 3.27
C LYS A 535 30.78 -6.04 3.12
N GLU A 536 29.58 -6.12 2.55
CA GLU A 536 28.71 -4.94 2.41
C GLU A 536 28.11 -4.51 3.75
N VAL A 537 27.73 -5.44 4.63
CA VAL A 537 27.30 -5.12 6.01
C VAL A 537 28.40 -4.35 6.75
N ASN A 538 29.66 -4.80 6.68
CA ASN A 538 30.78 -4.12 7.31
C ASN A 538 31.02 -2.71 6.76
N LYS A 539 30.78 -2.51 5.47
CA LYS A 539 30.86 -1.19 4.84
C LYS A 539 29.73 -0.28 5.33
N LEU A 540 28.48 -0.75 5.29
CA LEU A 540 27.29 0.01 5.70
C LEU A 540 27.26 0.27 7.22
N ASN A 541 27.83 -0.61 8.03
CA ASN A 541 27.99 -0.41 9.48
C ASN A 541 28.75 0.88 9.83
N ASN A 542 29.57 1.43 8.92
CA ASN A 542 30.28 2.69 9.16
C ASN A 542 29.36 3.92 9.14
N GLU A 543 28.11 3.78 8.69
CA GLU A 543 27.09 4.82 8.75
C GLU A 543 26.40 4.90 10.12
N PHE A 544 26.61 3.89 10.99
CA PHE A 544 25.92 3.73 12.26
C PHE A 544 26.86 3.84 13.46
N SER A 545 26.31 4.28 14.59
CA SER A 545 27.06 4.27 15.85
C SER A 545 27.29 2.84 16.34
N ASN A 546 28.32 2.62 17.18
CA ASN A 546 28.70 1.27 17.60
C ASN A 546 27.55 0.42 18.20
N PRO A 547 26.61 0.97 19.00
CA PRO A 547 25.45 0.21 19.49
C PRO A 547 24.45 -0.22 18.40
N GLU A 548 24.38 0.52 17.30
CA GLU A 548 23.45 0.30 16.18
C GLU A 548 24.01 -0.68 15.14
N GLN A 549 25.33 -0.89 15.14
CA GLN A 549 26.00 -1.77 14.17
C GLN A 549 25.58 -3.23 14.34
N ILE A 550 25.30 -3.89 13.23
CA ILE A 550 25.05 -5.33 13.17
C ILE A 550 26.36 -6.06 13.47
N LYS A 551 26.38 -6.87 14.53
CA LYS A 551 27.54 -7.68 14.94
C LYS A 551 27.48 -9.11 14.45
N LYS A 552 26.28 -9.65 14.27
CA LYS A 552 26.03 -10.99 13.73
C LYS A 552 24.80 -10.97 12.84
N PHE A 553 24.75 -11.87 11.88
CA PHE A 553 23.54 -12.06 11.09
C PHE A 553 23.37 -13.52 10.71
N SER A 554 22.14 -13.89 10.36
CA SER A 554 21.79 -15.17 9.76
C SER A 554 21.10 -14.95 8.42
N ILE A 555 21.40 -15.79 7.45
CA ILE A 555 20.67 -15.83 6.17
C ILE A 555 19.60 -16.92 6.30
N LEU A 556 18.34 -16.52 6.17
CA LEU A 556 17.19 -17.40 6.32
C LEU A 556 16.99 -18.28 5.09
N PRO A 557 16.42 -19.49 5.24
CA PRO A 557 16.22 -20.43 4.13
C PRO A 557 15.09 -20.03 3.15
N ARG A 558 14.27 -19.02 3.50
CA ARG A 558 13.20 -18.47 2.65
C ARG A 558 13.00 -16.98 2.91
N ASP A 559 12.30 -16.32 2.00
CA ASP A 559 11.85 -14.93 2.19
C ASP A 559 10.65 -14.85 3.16
N PHE A 560 10.39 -13.64 3.68
CA PHE A 560 9.19 -13.37 4.49
C PHE A 560 7.94 -13.35 3.61
N THR A 561 6.83 -13.85 4.14
CA THR A 561 5.59 -13.98 3.37
C THR A 561 4.38 -13.39 4.09
N ILE A 562 3.34 -13.05 3.33
CA ILE A 562 2.04 -12.66 3.90
C ILE A 562 1.36 -13.86 4.55
N ASP A 563 1.50 -15.04 3.95
CA ASP A 563 0.86 -16.28 4.38
C ASP A 563 1.37 -16.77 5.74
N ASP A 564 2.67 -16.63 6.01
CA ASP A 564 3.27 -16.92 7.31
C ASP A 564 3.01 -15.81 8.35
N GLY A 565 2.23 -14.79 7.98
CA GLY A 565 1.89 -13.64 8.82
C GLY A 565 3.08 -12.70 9.08
N GLU A 566 4.17 -12.81 8.33
CA GLU A 566 5.41 -12.05 8.51
C GLU A 566 5.41 -10.73 7.76
N LEU A 567 4.61 -10.62 6.69
CA LEU A 567 4.38 -9.39 5.94
C LEU A 567 2.92 -8.96 5.99
N THR A 568 2.68 -7.65 5.97
CA THR A 568 1.38 -7.06 5.69
C THR A 568 1.07 -7.13 4.18
N PRO A 569 -0.18 -6.86 3.76
CA PRO A 569 -0.54 -6.89 2.34
C PRO A 569 0.13 -5.79 1.51
N THR A 570 0.63 -4.75 2.18
CA THR A 570 1.48 -3.69 1.59
C THR A 570 2.98 -4.01 1.71
N LEU A 571 3.33 -5.26 2.02
CA LEU A 571 4.68 -5.82 2.10
C LEU A 571 5.56 -5.25 3.22
N LYS A 572 4.96 -4.67 4.27
CA LYS A 572 5.67 -4.25 5.49
C LYS A 572 5.85 -5.41 6.47
N ILE A 573 6.97 -5.45 7.18
CA ILE A 573 7.30 -6.45 8.20
C ILE A 573 6.32 -6.44 9.39
N ARG A 574 5.90 -7.63 9.85
CA ARG A 574 5.18 -7.89 11.11
C ARG A 574 6.14 -8.44 12.16
N ARG A 575 6.82 -7.54 12.88
CA ARG A 575 7.93 -7.85 13.82
C ARG A 575 7.63 -8.94 14.85
N LYS A 576 6.43 -8.92 15.45
CA LYS A 576 6.02 -9.91 16.45
C LYS A 576 6.04 -11.32 15.86
N GLN A 577 5.40 -11.51 14.70
CA GLN A 577 5.31 -12.81 14.06
C GLN A 577 6.69 -13.31 13.60
N ILE A 578 7.55 -12.43 13.07
CA ILE A 578 8.92 -12.80 12.68
C ILE A 578 9.73 -13.26 13.90
N ASN A 579 9.65 -12.55 15.03
CA ASN A 579 10.33 -12.97 16.25
C ASN A 579 9.85 -14.34 16.74
N GLU A 580 8.56 -14.65 16.61
CA GLU A 580 7.99 -15.94 17.00
C GLU A 580 8.40 -17.06 16.03
N ASN A 581 8.27 -16.83 14.72
CA ASN A 581 8.58 -17.82 13.69
C ASN A 581 10.07 -18.19 13.64
N TRP A 582 10.95 -17.22 13.88
CA TRP A 582 12.42 -17.36 13.75
C TRP A 582 13.14 -17.30 15.10
N ALA A 583 12.45 -17.60 16.19
CA ALA A 583 13.00 -17.52 17.55
C ALA A 583 14.29 -18.34 17.71
N SER A 584 14.33 -19.55 17.13
CA SER A 584 15.47 -20.45 17.21
C SER A 584 16.73 -19.85 16.56
N GLU A 585 16.58 -19.35 15.33
CA GLU A 585 17.63 -18.70 14.56
C GLU A 585 18.12 -17.44 15.29
N ILE A 586 17.18 -16.65 15.83
CA ILE A 586 17.50 -15.46 16.64
C ILE A 586 18.36 -15.83 17.86
N GLU A 587 17.95 -16.81 18.66
CA GLU A 587 18.71 -17.22 19.85
C GLU A 587 20.09 -17.77 19.51
N SER A 588 20.23 -18.46 18.37
CA SER A 588 21.52 -19.02 17.94
C SER A 588 22.59 -17.95 17.77
N MET A 589 22.22 -16.74 17.32
CA MET A 589 23.17 -15.62 17.19
C MET A 589 23.70 -15.14 18.55
N TYR A 590 22.97 -15.34 19.64
CA TYR A 590 23.35 -14.90 20.99
C TYR A 590 23.90 -16.01 21.88
N SER A 591 23.95 -17.25 21.40
CA SER A 591 24.27 -18.45 22.19
C SER A 591 25.78 -18.74 22.32
N GLU A 592 26.62 -17.70 22.36
CA GLU A 592 28.07 -17.81 22.59
C GLU A 592 28.49 -17.29 23.98
#